data_AF-A0A9J6ENM1-F1
#
_entry.id   AF-A0A9J6ENM1-F1
#
_cell.length_a   1.000
_cell.length_b   1.000
_cell.length_c   1.000
_cell.angle_alpha   90.00
_cell.angle_beta   90.00
_cell.angle_gamma   90.00
#
_symmetry.space_group_name_H-M   'P 1'
#
loop_
_entity.id
_entity.type
_entity.pdbx_description
1 polymer ?
#
loop_
_entity_poly.entity_id
_entity_poly.type
_entity_poly.pdbx_seq_one_letter_code
_entity_poly.pdbx_strand_id
1 'polypeptide(L)'
;MEDERVVSAERGRQLADQLGLEFFETSAKENVNVKAVFERLVDIICDKMSESLDSDPALLAGGGAKGTHLTDNPAAPANASYSFVKPG
;
A
#
# COMPACT_ATOMS: atom_id res chain seq x y z
N MET A 1 4.86 24.26 2.89
CA MET A 1 4.40 23.01 3.56
C MET A 1 4.74 23.01 5.03
N GLU A 2 5.91 23.50 5.44
CA GLU A 2 6.24 23.61 6.88
C GLU A 2 5.25 24.48 7.65
N ASP A 3 4.76 25.56 7.05
CA ASP A 3 3.81 26.48 7.70
C ASP A 3 2.42 25.86 7.99
N GLU A 4 2.04 24.81 7.27
CA GLU A 4 0.77 24.08 7.46
C GLU A 4 0.97 22.76 8.23
N ARG A 5 2.21 22.45 8.62
CA ARG A 5 2.55 21.19 9.27
C ARG A 5 1.97 21.18 10.70
N VAL A 6 0.99 20.32 10.93
CA VAL A 6 0.38 20.12 12.26
C VAL A 6 0.95 18.92 13.04
N VAL A 7 1.79 18.11 12.40
CA VAL A 7 2.45 16.95 13.03
C VAL A 7 3.95 17.02 12.76
N SER A 8 4.74 16.93 13.83
CA SER A 8 6.20 16.82 13.71
C SER A 8 6.60 15.45 13.17
N ALA A 9 7.68 15.43 12.39
CA ALA A 9 8.23 14.18 11.87
C ALA A 9 8.62 13.21 13.00
N GLU A 10 9.07 13.73 14.14
CA GLU A 10 9.41 12.93 15.32
C GLU A 10 8.18 12.20 15.89
N ARG A 11 7.03 12.89 16.01
CA ARG A 11 5.80 12.26 16.50
C ARG A 11 5.32 11.17 15.55
N GLY A 12 5.45 11.40 14.23
CA GLY A 12 5.15 10.39 13.21
C GLY A 12 6.04 9.15 13.35
N ARG A 13 7.36 9.34 13.49
CA ARG A 13 8.32 8.25 13.74
C ARG A 13 8.03 7.48 15.02
N GLN A 14 7.81 8.17 16.14
CA GLN A 14 7.51 7.54 17.41
C GLN A 14 6.29 6.61 17.33
N LEU A 15 5.25 7.02 16.59
CA LEU A 15 4.06 6.19 16.39
C LEU A 15 4.38 4.97 15.52
N ALA A 16 5.15 5.14 14.45
CA ALA A 16 5.55 4.03 13.57
C ALA A 16 6.38 2.99 14.34
N ASP A 17 7.33 3.43 15.16
CA ASP A 17 8.15 2.57 16.02
C ASP A 17 7.27 1.76 17.00
N GLN A 18 6.27 2.39 17.61
CA GLN A 18 5.32 1.70 18.51
C GLN A 18 4.48 0.63 17.81
N LEU A 19 4.19 0.82 16.52
CA LEU A 19 3.42 -0.11 15.71
C LEU A 19 4.31 -1.15 14.99
N GLY A 20 5.63 -1.03 15.07
CA GLY A 20 6.57 -1.86 14.33
C GLY A 20 6.50 -1.62 12.82
N LEU A 21 6.21 -0.39 12.39
CA LEU A 21 6.12 0.02 10.99
C LEU A 21 7.30 0.93 10.61
N GLU A 22 7.69 0.91 9.33
CA GLU A 22 8.60 1.93 8.80
C GLU A 22 7.88 3.27 8.59
N PHE A 23 8.62 4.37 8.75
CA PHE A 23 8.08 5.73 8.61
C PHE A 23 8.73 6.47 7.43
N PHE A 24 7.91 7.14 6.62
CA PHE A 24 8.35 7.97 5.51
C PHE A 24 7.54 9.27 5.44
N GLU A 25 8.19 10.39 5.13
CA GLU A 25 7.51 11.62 4.70
C GLU A 25 7.61 11.76 3.18
N THR A 26 6.50 12.04 2.53
CA THR A 26 6.43 12.19 1.07
C THR A 26 5.70 13.47 0.69
N SER A 27 6.00 13.99 -0.50
CA SER A 27 5.23 15.06 -1.12
C SER A 27 4.90 14.65 -2.55
N ALA A 28 3.64 14.31 -2.81
CA ALA A 28 3.19 13.99 -4.17
C ALA A 28 3.30 15.19 -5.10
N LYS A 29 3.02 16.40 -4.58
CA LYS A 29 3.11 17.66 -5.33
C LYS A 29 4.53 17.94 -5.81
N GLU A 30 5.51 17.71 -4.95
CA GLU A 30 6.93 18.00 -5.23
C GLU A 30 7.69 16.76 -5.72
N ASN A 31 6.99 15.63 -5.88
CA ASN A 31 7.57 14.33 -6.21
C ASN A 31 8.72 13.90 -5.27
N VAL A 32 8.57 14.17 -3.98
CA VAL A 32 9.55 13.82 -2.94
C VAL A 32 9.19 12.47 -2.34
N ASN A 33 10.16 11.55 -2.32
CA ASN A 33 10.09 10.21 -1.72
C ASN A 33 9.00 9.27 -2.25
N VAL A 34 8.22 9.66 -3.25
CA VAL A 34 7.14 8.82 -3.80
C VAL A 34 7.69 7.50 -4.34
N LYS A 35 8.65 7.56 -5.27
CA LYS A 35 9.26 6.37 -5.87
C LYS A 35 9.96 5.49 -4.82
N ALA A 36 10.77 6.10 -3.95
CA ALA A 36 11.55 5.39 -2.94
C ALA A 36 10.67 4.59 -1.96
N VAL A 37 9.52 5.15 -1.56
CA VAL A 37 8.58 4.46 -0.66
C VAL A 37 7.98 3.22 -1.32
N PHE A 38 7.59 3.31 -2.58
CA PHE A 38 7.05 2.14 -3.29
C PHE A 38 8.10 1.08 -3.55
N GLU A 39 9.33 1.47 -3.91
CA GLU A 39 10.45 0.53 -4.06
C GLU A 39 10.72 -0.20 -2.74
N ARG A 40 10.83 0.55 -1.63
CA ARG A 40 11.05 -0.05 -0.32
C ARG A 40 9.91 -0.97 0.12
N LEU A 41 8.66 -0.58 -0.15
CA LEU A 41 7.49 -1.41 0.15
C LEU A 41 7.54 -2.74 -0.60
N VAL A 42 7.93 -2.73 -1.88
CA VAL A 42 8.12 -3.95 -2.67
C VAL A 42 9.22 -4.82 -2.07
N ASP A 43 10.35 -4.23 -1.69
CA ASP A 43 11.46 -4.97 -1.07
C ASP A 43 11.03 -5.66 0.23
N ILE A 44 10.33 -4.96 1.12
CA ILE A 44 9.80 -5.52 2.39
C ILE A 44 8.91 -6.73 2.12
N ILE A 45 8.02 -6.64 1.12
CA ILE A 45 7.11 -7.73 0.78
C ILE A 45 7.90 -8.92 0.23
N CYS A 46 8.87 -8.69 -0.66
CA CYS A 46 9.75 -9.74 -1.20
C CYS A 46 10.55 -10.45 -0.10
N ASP A 47 11.14 -9.70 0.83
CA ASP A 47 11.87 -10.24 1.98
C ASP A 47 10.94 -11.07 2.87
N LYS A 48 9.72 -10.59 3.14
CA LYS A 48 8.77 -11.31 3.99
C LYS A 48 8.26 -12.60 3.34
N MET A 49 8.07 -12.58 2.02
CA MET A 49 7.65 -13.77 1.28
C MET A 49 8.76 -14.83 1.25
N SER A 50 10.02 -14.45 1.11
CA SER A 50 11.14 -15.41 1.13
C SER A 50 11.30 -16.06 2.51
N GLU A 51 11.25 -15.28 3.60
CA GLU A 51 11.25 -15.80 4.98
C GLU A 51 10.15 -16.82 5.25
N SER A 52 8.95 -16.57 4.70
CA SER A 52 7.79 -17.46 4.85
C SER A 52 7.96 -18.78 4.09
N LEU A 53 8.71 -18.80 2.99
CA LEU A 53 8.93 -20.00 2.18
C LEU A 53 9.98 -20.93 2.80
N ASP A 54 11.01 -20.37 3.44
CA ASP A 54 12.04 -21.15 4.14
C ASP A 54 11.52 -21.81 5.44
N SER A 55 10.45 -21.24 6.02
CA SER A 55 9.87 -21.71 7.28
C SER A 55 8.87 -22.87 7.11
N ASP A 56 8.30 -23.09 5.92
CA ASP A 56 7.36 -24.18 5.66
C ASP A 56 7.50 -24.77 4.23
N PRO A 57 8.28 -25.85 4.04
CA PRO A 57 8.52 -26.47 2.73
C PRO A 57 7.24 -27.05 2.09
N ALA A 58 6.11 -27.14 2.81
CA ALA A 58 4.83 -27.54 2.24
C ALA A 58 4.27 -26.53 1.21
N LEU A 59 4.67 -25.25 1.30
CA LEU A 59 4.28 -24.22 0.33
C LEU A 59 4.99 -24.37 -1.03
N LEU A 60 6.12 -25.09 -1.08
CA LEU A 60 6.87 -25.38 -2.31
C LEU A 60 6.24 -26.51 -3.15
N ALA A 61 5.53 -27.44 -2.52
CA ALA A 61 4.88 -28.57 -3.20
C ALA A 61 3.51 -28.20 -3.84
N GLY A 62 2.98 -27.02 -3.52
CA GLY A 62 1.65 -26.54 -3.90
C GLY A 62 1.61 -25.58 -5.09
N GLY A 63 2.54 -25.70 -6.05
CA GLY A 63 2.43 -25.05 -7.36
C GLY A 63 3.02 -23.64 -7.40
N GLY A 64 4.19 -23.55 -8.03
CA GLY A 64 4.68 -22.31 -8.60
C GLY A 64 3.65 -21.68 -9.56
N ALA A 65 3.75 -20.36 -9.71
CA ALA A 65 3.02 -19.57 -10.70
C ALA A 65 1.49 -19.57 -10.57
N LYS A 66 0.97 -18.97 -9.50
CA LYS A 66 -0.23 -18.14 -9.61
C LYS A 66 0.09 -16.74 -9.14
N GLY A 67 0.71 -15.97 -10.06
CA GLY A 67 0.66 -14.52 -9.99
C GLY A 67 -0.77 -14.09 -9.73
N THR A 68 -0.95 -13.07 -8.90
CA THR A 68 -2.21 -12.37 -8.74
C THR A 68 -2.65 -11.90 -10.12
N HIS A 69 -3.45 -12.72 -10.79
CA HIS A 69 -4.03 -12.43 -12.08
C HIS A 69 -5.08 -11.35 -11.82
N LEU A 70 -4.64 -10.09 -11.90
CA LEU A 70 -5.50 -8.93 -12.00
C LEU A 70 -6.23 -9.07 -13.35
N THR A 71 -7.38 -9.74 -13.33
CA THR A 71 -8.31 -9.70 -14.46
C THR A 71 -8.81 -8.27 -14.60
N ASP A 72 -8.36 -7.58 -15.63
CA ASP A 72 -9.05 -6.41 -16.18
C ASP A 72 -10.39 -6.93 -16.74
N ASN A 73 -11.48 -6.74 -15.98
CA ASN A 73 -12.82 -7.14 -16.40
C ASN A 73 -13.62 -5.89 -16.80
N PRO A 74 -13.75 -5.58 -18.11
CA PRO A 74 -14.63 -4.53 -18.59
C PRO A 74 -16.05 -5.10 -18.76
N ALA A 75 -16.76 -5.34 -17.67
CA ALA A 75 -18.18 -5.67 -17.73
C ALA A 75 -18.91 -5.13 -16.50
N ALA A 76 -19.39 -3.90 -16.63
CA ALA A 76 -20.31 -3.28 -15.70
C ALA A 76 -21.65 -4.05 -15.64
N PRO A 77 -22.18 -4.39 -14.47
CA PRO A 77 -23.60 -4.63 -14.32
C PRO A 77 -24.33 -3.30 -14.14
N ALA A 78 -25.27 -3.05 -15.03
CA ALA A 78 -26.21 -1.96 -15.00
C ALA A 78 -27.05 -1.94 -13.70
N ASN A 79 -27.56 -0.74 -13.41
CA ASN A 79 -28.68 -0.43 -12.52
C ASN A 79 -28.36 -0.11 -11.05
N ALA A 80 -28.00 1.16 -10.81
CA ALA A 80 -28.36 1.87 -9.58
C ALA A 80 -28.74 3.30 -9.94
N SER A 81 -30.04 3.53 -10.18
CA SER A 81 -30.62 4.85 -10.36
C SER A 81 -30.55 5.61 -9.03
N TYR A 82 -29.52 6.44 -8.83
CA TYR A 82 -29.53 7.44 -7.77
C TYR A 82 -29.96 8.79 -8.34
N SER A 83 -31.23 9.12 -8.14
CA SER A 83 -31.78 10.44 -8.44
C SER A 83 -31.17 11.48 -7.50
N PHE A 84 -30.44 12.44 -8.06
CA PHE A 84 -29.90 13.61 -7.36
C PHE A 84 -31.04 14.57 -6.99
N VAL A 85 -31.37 14.68 -5.70
CA VAL A 85 -32.27 15.73 -5.20
C VAL A 85 -31.44 17.01 -5.06
N LYS A 86 -31.70 18.00 -5.91
CA LYS A 86 -31.13 19.35 -5.77
C LYS A 86 -31.75 20.06 -4.55
N PRO A 87 -30.95 20.67 -3.67
CA PRO A 87 -31.49 21.56 -2.65
C PRO A 87 -31.93 22.89 -3.28
N GLY A 88 -33.11 23.36 -2.89
CA GLY A 88 -33.56 24.73 -3.06
C GLY A 88 -33.21 25.59 -1.85
#